data_AF-A0AAN7UF02-F1
#
_entry.id   AF-A0AAN7UF02-F1
#
_cell.length_a   1.000
_cell.length_b   1.000
_cell.length_c   1.000
_cell.angle_alpha   90.00
_cell.angle_beta   90.00
_cell.angle_gamma   90.00
#
_symmetry.space_group_name_H-M   'P 1'
#
loop_
_entity.id
_entity.type
_entity.pdbx_description
1 polymer ?
#
loop_
_entity_poly.entity_id
_entity_poly.type
_entity_poly.pdbx_seq_one_letter_code
_entity_poly.pdbx_strand_id
1 'polypeptide(L)'
;MGSPFVHELIKAYPNVKVVVVQREFDSWWPSFTSQLLDTLFNPLVSVIGFLDWHINGVRAAYAMRKVHFGLFAATNRKEIEANSRKAYDDYYDTIRRMVPPGRRLEYRMGDGWEPLCTLLGEDVPNVPFPRLNERKEHSEGVLARQNETVRNTTKKVGSWVF
;
A
#
# COMPACT_ATOMS: atom_id res chain seq x y z
N MET A 1 -8.11 3.40 0.26
CA MET A 1 -6.93 4.02 0.90
C MET A 1 -5.69 3.49 0.20
N GLY A 2 -4.82 4.34 -0.37
CA GLY A 2 -3.79 3.89 -1.32
C GLY A 2 -2.39 4.50 -1.18
N SER A 3 -2.25 5.68 -0.57
CA SER A 3 -0.94 6.31 -0.34
C SER A 3 -0.88 6.92 1.06
N PRO A 4 0.12 6.59 1.88
CA PRO A 4 0.21 7.11 3.25
C PRO A 4 0.58 8.59 3.34
N PHE A 5 1.07 9.18 2.25
CA PHE A 5 1.56 10.56 2.22
C PHE A 5 0.75 11.47 1.29
N VAL A 6 -0.46 11.06 0.91
CA VAL A 6 -1.25 11.79 -0.08
C VAL A 6 -1.54 13.24 0.36
N HIS A 7 -1.77 13.48 1.65
CA HIS A 7 -2.06 14.82 2.15
C HIS A 7 -0.83 15.73 2.07
N GLU A 8 0.34 15.21 2.44
CA GLU A 8 1.62 15.92 2.37
C GLU A 8 1.98 16.20 0.91
N LEU A 9 1.77 15.24 0.02
CA LEU A 9 2.02 15.41 -1.42
C LEU A 9 1.09 16.47 -2.04
N ILE A 10 -0.20 16.48 -1.71
CA ILE A 10 -1.12 17.52 -2.20
C ILE A 10 -0.69 18.91 -1.70
N LYS A 11 -0.23 19.02 -0.45
CA LYS A 11 0.28 20.29 0.11
C LYS A 11 1.58 20.73 -0.56
N ALA A 12 2.50 19.80 -0.80
CA ALA A 12 3.79 20.08 -1.42
C ALA A 12 3.67 20.45 -2.91
N TYR A 13 2.65 19.92 -3.60
CA TYR A 13 2.38 20.16 -5.02
C TYR A 13 0.95 20.71 -5.22
N PRO A 14 0.70 22.01 -4.99
CA PRO A 14 -0.66 22.57 -4.96
C PRO A 14 -1.47 22.40 -6.25
N ASN A 15 -0.78 22.34 -7.40
CA ASN A 15 -1.39 22.19 -8.73
C ASN A 15 -1.46 20.74 -9.21
N VAL A 16 -1.10 19.77 -8.38
CA VAL A 16 -1.11 18.35 -8.76
C VAL A 16 -2.51 17.89 -9.13
N LYS A 17 -2.58 17.04 -10.16
CA LYS A 17 -3.78 16.29 -10.54
C LYS A 17 -3.80 14.98 -9.76
N VAL A 18 -4.92 14.62 -9.16
CA VAL A 18 -5.05 13.44 -8.29
C VAL A 18 -6.06 12.45 -8.86
N VAL A 19 -5.62 11.20 -9.07
CA VAL A 19 -6.51 10.11 -9.45
C VAL A 19 -6.95 9.38 -8.18
N VAL A 20 -8.25 9.38 -7.94
CA VAL A 20 -8.89 8.77 -6.78
C VAL A 20 -9.50 7.44 -7.22
N VAL A 21 -8.84 6.34 -6.86
CA VAL A 21 -9.37 4.99 -7.08
C VAL A 21 -9.98 4.51 -5.77
N GLN A 22 -11.31 4.53 -5.69
CA GLN A 22 -12.07 4.08 -4.51
C GLN A 22 -12.91 2.86 -4.87
N ARG A 23 -12.79 1.82 -4.05
CA ARG A 23 -13.67 0.64 -4.06
C ARG A 23 -14.68 0.77 -2.93
N GLU A 24 -15.77 0.01 -3.01
CA GLU A 24 -16.65 -0.17 -1.86
C GLU A 24 -15.88 -0.78 -0.68
N PHE A 25 -16.12 -0.27 0.52
CA PHE A 25 -15.37 -0.67 1.71
C PHE A 25 -15.49 -2.17 1.98
N ASP A 26 -16.70 -2.72 1.89
CA ASP A 26 -16.96 -4.14 2.17
C ASP A 26 -16.28 -5.08 1.17
N SER A 27 -15.97 -4.60 -0.03
CA SER A 27 -15.17 -5.33 -1.01
C SER A 27 -13.66 -5.16 -0.76
N TRP A 28 -13.25 -3.96 -0.34
CA TRP A 28 -11.85 -3.62 -0.13
C TRP A 28 -11.29 -4.20 1.16
N TRP A 29 -12.02 -4.12 2.27
CA TRP A 29 -11.53 -4.48 3.60
C TRP A 29 -11.08 -5.95 3.72
N PRO A 30 -11.86 -6.96 3.26
CA PRO A 30 -11.41 -8.35 3.29
C PRO A 30 -10.14 -8.58 2.46
N SER A 31 -10.01 -7.88 1.32
CA SER A 31 -8.81 -7.93 0.48
C SER A 31 -7.61 -7.29 1.18
N PHE A 32 -7.82 -6.17 1.87
CA PHE A 32 -6.78 -5.47 2.61
C PHE A 32 -6.28 -6.31 3.79
N THR A 33 -7.21 -6.86 4.57
CA THR A 33 -6.89 -7.71 5.73
C THR A 33 -6.11 -8.96 5.31
N SER A 34 -6.61 -9.71 4.32
CA SER A 34 -5.98 -10.97 3.89
C SER A 34 -4.60 -10.78 3.25
N GLN A 35 -4.42 -9.73 2.44
CA GLN A 35 -3.15 -9.50 1.74
C GLN A 35 -2.11 -8.80 2.62
N LEU A 36 -2.53 -7.86 3.48
CA LEU A 36 -1.61 -7.02 4.25
C LEU A 36 -1.63 -7.34 5.74
N LEU A 37 -2.78 -7.22 6.43
CA LEU A 37 -2.79 -7.31 7.90
C LEU A 37 -2.44 -8.72 8.41
N ASP A 38 -2.97 -9.75 7.79
CA ASP A 38 -2.69 -11.13 8.19
C ASP A 38 -1.21 -11.48 8.01
N THR A 39 -0.60 -11.06 6.90
CA THR A 39 0.83 -11.20 6.64
C THR A 39 1.66 -10.38 7.64
N LEU A 40 1.33 -9.10 7.80
CA LEU A 40 2.12 -8.13 8.57
C LEU A 40 2.11 -8.41 10.08
N PHE A 41 1.01 -8.96 10.60
CA PHE A 41 0.86 -9.29 12.01
C PHE A 41 1.01 -10.79 12.31
N ASN A 42 1.43 -11.59 11.33
CA ASN A 42 1.80 -12.98 11.56
C ASN A 42 3.00 -13.07 12.55
N PRO A 43 2.93 -13.92 13.59
CA PRO A 43 4.04 -14.11 14.52
C PRO A 43 5.36 -14.50 13.85
N LEU A 44 5.32 -15.38 12.84
CA LEU A 44 6.51 -15.80 12.10
C LEU A 44 7.15 -14.62 11.34
N VAL A 45 6.33 -13.78 10.70
CA VAL A 45 6.80 -12.57 10.01
C VAL A 45 7.38 -11.55 11.00
N SER A 46 6.88 -11.51 12.24
CA SER A 46 7.45 -10.66 13.29
C SER A 46 8.86 -11.10 13.68
N VAL A 47 9.08 -12.41 13.81
CA VAL A 47 10.41 -12.97 14.10
C VAL A 47 11.36 -12.72 12.92
N ILE A 48 10.92 -13.01 11.69
CA ILE A 48 11.72 -12.76 10.47
C ILE A 48 12.06 -11.27 10.38
N GLY A 49 11.10 -10.37 10.58
CA GLY A 49 11.34 -8.93 10.54
C GLY A 49 12.29 -8.43 11.64
N PHE A 50 12.30 -9.07 12.81
CA PHE A 50 13.27 -8.76 13.86
C PHE A 50 14.70 -9.15 13.45
N LEU A 51 14.87 -10.36 12.91
CA LEU A 51 16.16 -10.85 12.41
C LEU A 51 16.65 -10.01 11.22
N ASP A 52 15.77 -9.70 10.28
CA ASP A 52 16.09 -8.90 9.10
C ASP A 52 16.54 -7.48 9.47
N TRP A 53 15.94 -6.88 10.50
CA TRP A 53 16.42 -5.61 11.03
C TRP A 53 17.81 -5.77 11.67
N HIS A 54 17.98 -6.67 12.63
CA HIS A 54 19.21 -6.71 13.44
C HIS A 54 20.40 -7.35 12.73
N ILE A 55 20.17 -8.19 11.71
CA ILE A 55 21.21 -8.88 10.94
C ILE A 55 21.40 -8.22 9.57
N ASN A 56 20.31 -7.92 8.88
CA ASN A 56 20.38 -7.37 7.52
C ASN A 56 20.29 -5.84 7.46
N GLY A 57 19.88 -5.18 8.55
CA GLY A 57 19.64 -3.73 8.57
C GLY A 57 18.32 -3.33 7.91
N VAL A 58 17.47 -4.28 7.53
CA VAL A 58 16.24 -4.03 6.75
C VAL A 58 15.06 -3.83 7.70
N ARG A 59 14.39 -2.68 7.60
CA ARG A 59 13.30 -2.27 8.52
C ARG A 59 11.92 -2.24 7.87
N ALA A 60 11.75 -2.89 6.72
CA ALA A 60 10.55 -2.80 5.90
C ALA A 60 9.28 -3.21 6.67
N ALA A 61 9.29 -4.35 7.36
CA ALA A 61 8.13 -4.81 8.14
C ALA A 61 7.77 -3.83 9.27
N TYR A 62 8.77 -3.27 9.96
CA TYR A 62 8.57 -2.29 11.02
C TYR A 62 8.03 -0.96 10.49
N ALA A 63 8.58 -0.47 9.37
CA ALA A 63 8.09 0.72 8.69
C ALA A 63 6.64 0.55 8.24
N MET A 64 6.31 -0.58 7.63
CA MET A 64 4.95 -0.91 7.20
C MET A 64 3.96 -0.89 8.37
N ARG A 65 4.30 -1.51 9.52
CA ARG A 65 3.43 -1.44 10.71
C ARG A 65 3.17 -0.01 11.17
N LYS A 66 4.23 0.80 11.28
CA LYS A 66 4.09 2.21 11.69
C LYS A 66 3.24 3.02 10.72
N VAL A 67 3.41 2.81 9.42
CA VAL A 67 2.57 3.46 8.40
C VAL A 67 1.10 3.11 8.61
N HIS A 68 0.78 1.83 8.84
CA HIS A 68 -0.60 1.38 9.04
C HIS A 68 -1.17 1.90 10.38
N PHE A 69 -0.38 1.90 11.44
CA PHE A 69 -0.75 2.53 12.71
C PHE A 69 -1.12 4.01 12.54
N GLY A 70 -0.31 4.78 11.79
CA GLY A 70 -0.64 6.16 11.48
C GLY A 70 -1.92 6.31 10.64
N LEU A 71 -2.05 5.51 9.58
CA LEU A 71 -3.21 5.56 8.67
C LEU A 71 -4.54 5.27 9.37
N PHE A 72 -4.55 4.34 10.33
CA PHE A 72 -5.76 3.93 11.05
C PHE A 72 -5.90 4.58 12.44
N ALA A 73 -5.03 5.54 12.80
CA ALA A 73 -4.98 6.14 14.13
C ALA A 73 -4.99 5.07 15.25
N ALA A 74 -4.09 4.10 15.12
CA ALA A 74 -4.07 2.88 15.92
C ALA A 74 -2.65 2.56 16.42
N THR A 75 -2.56 1.75 17.48
CA THR A 75 -1.30 1.27 18.05
C THR A 75 -1.16 -0.26 17.98
N ASN A 76 -2.24 -0.95 17.64
CA ASN A 76 -2.30 -2.40 17.53
C ASN A 76 -3.32 -2.84 16.47
N ARG A 77 -3.32 -4.13 16.13
CA ARG A 77 -4.21 -4.70 15.10
C ARG A 77 -5.70 -4.53 15.43
N LYS A 78 -6.09 -4.67 16.70
CA LYS A 78 -7.51 -4.55 17.09
C LYS A 78 -8.02 -3.13 16.85
N GLU A 79 -7.21 -2.13 17.17
CA GLU A 79 -7.54 -0.72 16.88
C GLU A 79 -7.59 -0.43 15.38
N ILE A 80 -6.70 -1.02 14.57
CA ILE A 80 -6.78 -0.94 13.10
C ILE A 80 -8.14 -1.46 12.63
N GLU A 81 -8.57 -2.61 13.13
CA GLU A 81 -9.86 -3.21 12.76
C GLU A 81 -11.05 -2.34 13.21
N ALA A 82 -11.03 -1.85 14.45
CA ALA A 82 -12.08 -0.99 14.98
C ALA A 82 -12.20 0.36 14.25
N ASN A 83 -11.07 0.96 13.85
CA ASN A 83 -11.04 2.27 13.19
C ASN A 83 -11.17 2.19 11.66
N SER A 84 -11.13 0.99 11.09
CA SER A 84 -11.01 0.72 9.65
C SER A 84 -11.99 1.50 8.77
N ARG A 85 -13.29 1.43 9.11
CA ARG A 85 -14.37 2.10 8.36
C ARG A 85 -14.16 3.60 8.33
N LYS A 86 -14.01 4.20 9.51
CA LYS A 86 -13.84 5.64 9.70
C LYS A 86 -12.57 6.15 9.01
N ALA A 87 -11.43 5.49 9.23
CA ALA A 87 -10.17 5.88 8.63
C ALA A 87 -10.21 5.82 7.09
N TYR A 88 -10.92 4.83 6.53
CA TYR A 88 -11.10 4.72 5.09
C TYR A 88 -11.94 5.86 4.51
N ASP A 89 -13.07 6.21 5.14
CA ASP A 89 -13.91 7.33 4.68
C ASP A 89 -13.19 8.66 4.82
N ASP A 90 -12.63 8.92 6.00
CA ASP A 90 -11.90 10.16 6.30
C ASP A 90 -10.76 10.39 5.30
N TYR A 91 -10.06 9.32 4.87
CA TYR A 91 -9.01 9.38 3.86
C TYR A 91 -9.52 9.95 2.53
N TYR A 92 -10.60 9.41 1.99
CA TYR A 92 -11.12 9.85 0.70
C TYR A 92 -11.82 11.20 0.78
N ASP A 93 -12.55 11.45 1.86
CA ASP A 93 -13.20 12.73 2.10
C ASP A 93 -12.18 13.86 2.24
N THR A 94 -11.06 13.60 2.91
CA THR A 94 -9.98 14.58 3.03
C THR A 94 -9.36 14.89 1.68
N ILE A 95 -9.10 13.89 0.83
CA ILE A 95 -8.62 14.12 -0.54
C ILE A 95 -9.60 15.00 -1.33
N ARG A 96 -10.90 14.71 -1.26
CA ARG A 96 -11.94 15.48 -1.98
C ARG A 96 -12.10 16.90 -1.48
N ARG A 97 -11.86 17.13 -0.18
CA ARG A 97 -11.78 18.49 0.41
C ARG A 97 -10.53 19.24 -0.05
N MET A 98 -9.39 18.55 -0.16
CA MET A 98 -8.11 19.16 -0.52
C MET A 98 -7.96 19.41 -2.03
N VAL A 99 -8.62 18.62 -2.88
CA VAL A 99 -8.47 18.67 -4.34
C VAL A 99 -9.83 18.94 -5.00
N PRO A 100 -10.04 20.10 -5.66
CA PRO A 100 -11.29 20.44 -6.33
C PRO A 100 -11.55 19.56 -7.57
N PRO A 101 -12.81 19.46 -8.06
CA PRO A 101 -13.18 18.59 -9.18
C PRO A 101 -12.31 18.74 -10.43
N GLY A 102 -11.90 19.97 -10.78
CA GLY A 102 -11.06 20.22 -11.97
C GLY A 102 -9.64 19.65 -11.89
N ARG A 103 -9.19 19.18 -10.73
CA ARG A 103 -7.87 18.57 -10.52
C ARG A 103 -7.95 17.16 -9.95
N ARG A 104 -9.14 16.58 -9.84
CA ARG A 104 -9.30 15.19 -9.39
C ARG A 104 -10.10 14.39 -10.39
N LEU A 105 -9.76 13.11 -10.51
CA LEU A 105 -10.53 12.14 -11.26
C LEU A 105 -10.98 11.04 -10.31
N GLU A 106 -12.29 10.81 -10.22
CA GLU A 106 -12.85 9.61 -9.59
C GLU A 106 -12.77 8.49 -10.62
N TYR A 107 -11.83 7.55 -10.40
CA TYR A 107 -11.50 6.51 -11.37
C TYR A 107 -11.95 5.14 -10.87
N ARG A 108 -12.67 4.39 -11.71
CA ARG A 108 -13.09 3.03 -11.45
C ARG A 108 -12.21 2.03 -12.20
N MET A 109 -12.00 0.88 -11.57
CA MET A 109 -11.26 -0.20 -12.21
C MET A 109 -12.01 -0.66 -13.47
N GLY A 110 -11.37 -0.52 -14.62
CA GLY A 110 -11.95 -0.83 -15.93
C GLY A 110 -12.24 0.39 -16.81
N ASP A 111 -12.13 1.61 -16.28
CA ASP A 111 -12.40 2.84 -17.04
C ASP A 111 -11.40 3.09 -18.20
N GLY A 112 -10.22 2.47 -18.16
CA GLY A 112 -9.26 2.49 -19.26
C GLY A 112 -8.49 3.80 -19.40
N TRP A 113 -7.95 4.05 -20.61
CA TRP A 113 -7.07 5.18 -20.87
C TRP A 113 -7.78 6.53 -20.92
N GLU A 114 -8.99 6.56 -21.48
CA GLU A 114 -9.69 7.78 -21.87
C GLU A 114 -9.83 8.83 -20.74
N PRO A 115 -10.34 8.49 -19.54
CA PRO A 115 -10.48 9.50 -18.47
C PRO A 115 -9.14 9.93 -17.88
N LEU A 116 -8.12 9.05 -17.88
CA LEU A 116 -6.77 9.40 -17.43
C LEU A 116 -6.10 10.39 -18.38
N CYS A 117 -6.12 10.08 -19.68
CA CYS A 117 -5.59 10.94 -20.74
C CYS A 117 -6.30 12.30 -20.74
N THR A 118 -7.63 12.31 -20.59
CA THR A 118 -8.42 13.54 -20.47
C THR A 118 -8.00 14.39 -19.28
N LEU A 119 -7.84 13.79 -18.08
CA LEU A 119 -7.37 14.51 -16.90
C LEU A 119 -5.97 15.09 -17.15
N LEU A 120 -5.07 14.31 -17.74
CA LEU A 120 -3.68 14.68 -17.96
C LEU A 120 -3.52 15.72 -19.08
N GLY A 121 -4.43 15.77 -20.05
CA GLY A 121 -4.34 16.60 -21.25
C GLY A 121 -3.48 15.95 -22.33
N GLU A 122 -3.47 14.62 -22.37
CA GLU A 122 -2.64 13.79 -23.26
C GLU A 122 -3.51 12.99 -24.23
N ASP A 123 -2.93 12.52 -25.33
CA ASP A 123 -3.62 11.65 -26.29
C ASP A 123 -3.80 10.23 -25.77
N VAL A 124 -4.87 9.55 -26.19
CA VAL A 124 -5.12 8.14 -25.85
C VAL A 124 -4.17 7.25 -26.65
N PRO A 125 -3.34 6.42 -26.00
CA PRO A 125 -2.38 5.58 -26.70
C PRO A 125 -3.08 4.39 -27.37
N ASN A 126 -2.54 3.93 -28.51
CA ASN A 126 -3.03 2.76 -29.24
C ASN A 126 -2.49 1.43 -28.65
N VAL A 127 -2.63 1.25 -27.35
CA VAL A 127 -2.25 0.02 -26.61
C VAL A 127 -3.33 -0.35 -25.60
N PRO A 128 -3.54 -1.64 -25.30
CA PRO A 128 -4.52 -2.04 -24.30
C PRO A 128 -4.16 -1.50 -22.91
N PHE A 129 -5.18 -1.16 -22.11
CA PHE A 129 -4.95 -0.74 -20.73
C PHE A 129 -4.37 -1.91 -19.91
N PRO A 130 -3.30 -1.70 -19.14
CA PRO A 130 -2.63 -2.78 -18.41
C PRO A 130 -3.55 -3.40 -17.35
N ARG A 131 -3.53 -4.73 -17.24
CA ARG A 131 -4.13 -5.48 -16.13
C ARG A 131 -3.03 -6.25 -15.42
N LEU A 132 -2.62 -5.76 -14.26
CA LEU A 132 -1.55 -6.30 -13.42
C LEU A 132 -2.04 -6.32 -11.96
N ASN A 133 -1.43 -7.16 -11.11
CA ASN A 133 -1.82 -7.43 -9.71
C ASN A 133 -3.01 -8.37 -9.55
N GLU A 134 -2.96 -9.54 -10.19
CA GLU A 134 -3.83 -10.64 -9.76
C GLU A 134 -3.38 -11.14 -8.38
N ARG A 135 -4.33 -11.54 -7.51
CA ARG A 135 -4.05 -11.96 -6.12
C ARG A 135 -2.92 -13.01 -6.01
N LYS A 136 -2.78 -13.86 -7.01
CA LYS A 136 -1.77 -14.93 -7.08
C LYS A 136 -0.33 -14.38 -7.18
N GLU A 137 -0.13 -13.32 -7.96
CA GLU A 137 1.19 -12.68 -8.14
C GLU A 137 1.71 -12.08 -6.82
N HIS A 138 0.82 -11.56 -5.97
CA HIS A 138 1.20 -11.02 -4.67
C HIS A 138 1.74 -12.10 -3.73
N SER A 139 1.05 -13.25 -3.63
CA SER A 139 1.50 -14.37 -2.78
C SER A 139 2.86 -14.93 -3.19
N GLU A 140 3.11 -15.02 -4.51
CA GLU A 140 4.40 -15.48 -5.03
C GLU A 140 5.54 -14.49 -4.70
N GLY A 141 5.28 -13.19 -4.81
CA GLY A 141 6.23 -12.14 -4.43
C GLY A 141 6.58 -12.11 -2.95
N VAL A 142 5.63 -12.42 -2.05
CA VAL A 142 5.89 -12.52 -0.61
C VAL A 142 6.82 -13.69 -0.30
N LEU A 143 6.55 -14.87 -0.88
CA LEU A 143 7.38 -16.06 -0.67
C LEU A 143 8.82 -15.87 -1.19
N ALA A 144 8.98 -15.25 -2.37
CA ALA A 144 10.30 -14.97 -2.93
C ALA A 144 11.15 -14.08 -1.99
N ARG A 145 10.57 -13.02 -1.43
CA ARG A 145 11.25 -12.12 -0.47
C ARG A 145 11.61 -12.83 0.84
N GLN A 146 10.75 -13.72 1.33
CA GLN A 146 11.05 -14.52 2.52
C GLN A 146 12.25 -15.45 2.29
N ASN A 147 12.28 -16.15 1.15
CA ASN A 147 13.40 -17.03 0.79
C ASN A 147 14.71 -16.25 0.63
N GLU A 148 14.66 -15.05 0.03
CA GLU A 148 15.81 -14.18 -0.07
C GLU A 148 16.31 -13.71 1.30
N THR A 149 15.40 -13.35 2.20
CA THR A 149 15.74 -12.93 3.57
C THR A 149 16.45 -14.05 4.32
N VAL A 150 15.93 -15.27 4.24
CA VAL A 150 16.57 -16.46 4.84
C VAL A 150 17.97 -16.68 4.27
N ARG A 151 18.10 -16.69 2.93
CA ARG A 151 19.38 -16.87 2.25
C ARG A 151 20.42 -15.82 2.66
N ASN A 152 20.03 -14.55 2.69
CA ASN A 152 20.94 -13.44 3.04
C ASN A 152 21.36 -13.51 4.51
N THR A 153 20.42 -13.86 5.39
CA THR A 153 20.69 -14.06 6.82
C THR A 153 21.69 -15.20 7.05
N THR A 154 21.49 -16.35 6.42
CA THR A 154 22.40 -17.49 6.51
C THR A 154 23.81 -17.14 6.02
N LYS A 155 23.94 -16.40 4.91
CA LYS A 155 25.24 -15.95 4.40
C LYS A 155 25.98 -15.04 5.39
N LYS A 156 25.29 -14.04 5.96
CA LYS A 156 25.90 -13.10 6.91
C LYS A 156 26.29 -13.77 8.22
N VAL A 157 25.41 -14.59 8.79
CA VAL A 157 25.72 -15.32 10.02
C VAL A 157 26.85 -16.33 9.79
N GLY A 158 26.87 -17.00 8.63
CA GLY A 158 27.97 -17.88 8.24
C GLY A 158 29.33 -17.16 8.24
N SER A 159 29.40 -15.92 7.74
CA SER A 159 30.62 -15.09 7.76
C SER A 159 31.03 -14.58 9.15
N TRP A 160 30.22 -14.80 10.19
CA TRP A 160 30.58 -14.46 11.57
C TRP A 160 31.12 -15.66 12.35
N VAL A 161 30.87 -16.89 11.85
CA VAL A 161 31.20 -18.15 12.53
C VAL A 161 32.40 -18.85 11.88
N PHE A 162 32.77 -18.45 10.66
CA PHE A 162 33.99 -18.82 9.93
C PHE A 162 34.79 -17.56 9.59
#